data_AF-A0A7C8GVM8-F1
#
_entry.id   AF-A0A7C8GVM8-F1
#
_cell.length_a   1.000
_cell.length_b   1.000
_cell.length_c   1.000
_cell.angle_alpha   90.00
_cell.angle_beta   90.00
_cell.angle_gamma   90.00
#
_symmetry.space_group_name_H-M   'P 1'
#
loop_
_entity.id
_entity.type
_entity.pdbx_description
1 polymer ?
#
loop_
_entity_poly.entity_id
_entity_poly.type
_entity_poly.pdbx_seq_one_letter_code
_entity_poly.pdbx_strand_id
1 'polypeptide(L)'
;MPLTDKVRVRAIAHHLKRMADEDLDVVIEDAEAEVAKLSVKSEDRERLVRYLAAHMATLNYRRATSQSLTDMSESYNAPQGDGLSSTEYGQEYMRLEKKALGPGGLGLVVI
;
A
#
# COMPACT_ATOMS: atom_id res chain seq x y z
N MET A 1 -15.17 11.33 6.49
CA MET A 1 -13.88 11.86 6.01
C MET A 1 -12.89 10.73 6.06
N PRO A 2 -12.07 10.57 5.00
CA PRO A 2 -11.04 9.54 4.99
C PRO A 2 -10.04 9.77 6.14
N LEU A 3 -9.53 8.68 6.70
CA LEU A 3 -8.54 8.67 7.77
C LEU A 3 -7.24 9.32 7.29
N THR A 4 -6.86 9.09 6.03
CA THR A 4 -5.69 9.71 5.38
C THR A 4 -6.14 10.58 4.20
N ASP A 5 -5.19 11.26 3.57
CA ASP A 5 -5.41 12.02 2.35
C ASP A 5 -4.30 11.75 1.31
N LYS A 6 -4.58 12.11 0.06
CA LYS A 6 -3.64 12.03 -1.06
C LYS A 6 -2.34 12.79 -0.83
N VAL A 7 -2.36 13.88 -0.07
CA VAL A 7 -1.16 14.68 0.23
C VAL A 7 -0.21 13.86 1.11
N ARG A 8 -0.72 13.20 2.15
CA ARG A 8 0.04 12.34 3.06
C ARG A 8 0.57 11.09 2.38
N VAL A 9 -0.21 10.49 1.48
CA VAL A 9 0.26 9.33 0.68
C VAL A 9 1.41 9.76 -0.24
N ARG A 10 1.27 10.87 -0.97
CA ARG A 10 2.34 11.43 -1.83
C ARG A 10 3.57 11.92 -1.05
N ALA A 11 3.39 12.28 0.23
CA ALA A 11 4.48 12.68 1.09
C ALA A 11 5.41 11.50 1.43
N ILE A 12 4.89 10.27 1.51
CA ILE A 12 5.72 9.07 1.74
C ILE A 12 6.12 8.36 0.44
N ALA A 13 5.35 8.53 -0.64
CA ALA A 13 5.56 7.88 -1.93
C ALA A 13 5.62 8.92 -3.07
N HIS A 14 6.78 9.56 -3.21
CA HIS A 14 6.96 10.71 -4.12
C HIS A 14 6.77 10.39 -5.61
N HIS A 15 6.96 9.14 -6.04
CA HIS A 15 6.70 8.71 -7.42
C HIS A 15 5.21 8.76 -7.78
N LEU A 16 4.31 8.76 -6.79
CA LEU A 16 2.86 8.86 -7.00
C LEU A 16 2.37 10.29 -7.25
N LYS A 17 3.27 11.29 -7.29
CA LYS A 17 2.89 12.69 -7.59
C LYS A 17 2.22 12.87 -8.95
N ARG A 18 2.44 11.94 -9.89
CA ARG A 18 1.85 11.94 -11.24
C ARG A 18 0.60 11.08 -11.38
N MET A 19 0.23 10.34 -10.34
CA MET A 19 -1.02 9.57 -10.33
C MET A 19 -2.21 10.53 -10.20
N ALA A 20 -3.28 10.27 -10.94
CA ALA A 20 -4.50 11.07 -10.87
C ALA A 20 -5.07 11.08 -9.44
N ASP A 21 -5.72 12.18 -9.09
CA ASP A 21 -6.31 12.34 -7.75
C ASP A 21 -7.42 11.30 -7.53
N GLU A 22 -8.24 11.06 -8.55
CA GLU A 22 -9.35 10.12 -8.53
C GLU A 22 -8.88 8.68 -8.30
N ASP A 23 -7.81 8.27 -8.99
CA ASP A 23 -7.23 6.93 -8.82
C ASP A 23 -6.66 6.76 -7.41
N LEU A 24 -6.05 7.81 -6.86
CA LEU A 24 -5.47 7.77 -5.53
C LEU A 24 -6.54 7.78 -4.44
N ASP A 25 -7.65 8.49 -4.66
CA ASP A 25 -8.80 8.52 -3.76
C ASP A 25 -9.46 7.12 -3.69
N VAL A 26 -9.66 6.43 -4.82
CA VAL A 26 -10.16 5.03 -4.85
C VAL A 26 -9.24 4.09 -4.07
N VAL A 27 -7.92 4.19 -4.27
CA VAL A 27 -6.96 3.33 -3.56
C VAL A 27 -6.95 3.60 -2.05
N ILE A 28 -7.16 4.86 -1.64
CA ILE A 28 -7.29 5.21 -0.22
C ILE A 28 -8.55 4.59 0.37
N GLU A 29 -9.68 4.66 -0.32
CA GLU A 29 -10.94 4.05 0.12
C GLU A 29 -10.82 2.53 0.29
N ASP A 30 -10.19 1.84 -0.66
CA ASP A 30 -9.93 0.40 -0.55
C ASP A 30 -9.04 0.08 0.65
N ALA A 31 -7.97 0.85 0.86
CA ALA A 31 -7.07 0.67 2.00
C ALA A 31 -7.79 0.91 3.34
N GLU A 32 -8.70 1.87 3.40
CA GLU A 32 -9.55 2.12 4.57
C GLU A 32 -10.48 0.95 4.85
N ALA A 33 -11.12 0.41 3.81
CA ALA A 33 -12.00 -0.74 3.94
C ALA A 33 -11.25 -1.98 4.46
N GLU A 34 -10.01 -2.21 4.01
CA GLU A 34 -9.18 -3.32 4.51
C GLU A 34 -8.76 -3.11 5.97
N VAL A 35 -8.23 -1.93 6.32
CA VAL A 35 -7.81 -1.64 7.71
C VAL A 35 -8.99 -1.60 8.67
N ALA A 36 -10.18 -1.23 8.21
CA ALA A 36 -11.40 -1.25 9.01
C ALA A 36 -11.76 -2.66 9.51
N LYS A 37 -11.35 -3.72 8.80
CA LYS A 37 -11.53 -5.12 9.21
C LYS A 37 -10.59 -5.52 10.35
N LEU A 38 -9.55 -4.74 10.61
CA LEU A 38 -8.58 -5.01 11.67
C LEU A 38 -9.05 -4.46 13.02
N SER A 39 -8.84 -5.26 14.07
CA SER A 39 -9.10 -4.85 15.46
C SER A 39 -7.90 -4.10 16.04
N VAL A 40 -7.57 -2.97 15.42
CA VAL A 40 -6.45 -2.09 15.79
C VAL A 40 -6.94 -0.76 16.35
N LYS A 41 -6.14 -0.15 17.23
CA LYS A 41 -6.43 1.15 17.85
C LYS A 41 -6.56 2.25 16.79
N SER A 42 -7.42 3.23 17.05
CA SER A 42 -7.63 4.38 16.16
C SER A 42 -6.34 5.13 15.85
N GLU A 43 -5.40 5.20 16.80
CA GLU A 43 -4.09 5.84 16.65
C GLU A 43 -3.21 5.18 15.58
N ASP A 44 -3.34 3.86 15.37
CA ASP A 44 -2.56 3.12 14.38
C ASP A 44 -3.28 3.02 13.03
N ARG A 45 -4.61 3.18 12.99
CA ARG A 45 -5.43 3.01 11.78
C ARG A 45 -4.99 3.93 10.65
N GLU A 46 -4.80 5.22 10.92
CA GLU A 46 -4.45 6.17 9.86
C GLU A 46 -3.10 5.81 9.21
N ARG A 47 -2.11 5.42 10.01
CA ARG A 47 -0.80 5.02 9.51
C ARG A 47 -0.90 3.74 8.68
N LEU A 48 -1.63 2.75 9.17
CA LEU A 48 -1.87 1.51 8.43
C LEU A 48 -2.51 1.77 7.07
N VAL A 49 -3.56 2.59 7.03
CA VAL A 49 -4.24 2.99 5.79
C VAL A 49 -3.24 3.69 4.85
N ARG A 50 -2.47 4.64 5.36
CA ARG A 50 -1.51 5.42 4.55
C ARG A 50 -0.47 4.52 3.88
N TYR A 51 0.12 3.59 4.62
CA TYR A 51 1.13 2.68 4.08
C TYR A 51 0.53 1.63 3.13
N LEU A 52 -0.67 1.13 3.44
CA LEU A 52 -1.38 0.20 2.55
C LEU A 52 -1.78 0.89 1.23
N ALA A 53 -2.32 2.10 1.29
CA ALA A 53 -2.65 2.89 0.11
C ALA A 53 -1.40 3.18 -0.74
N ALA A 54 -0.29 3.57 -0.12
CA ALA A 54 0.97 3.79 -0.84
C ALA A 54 1.49 2.51 -1.51
N HIS A 55 1.35 1.35 -0.86
CA HIS A 55 1.69 0.05 -1.44
C HIS A 55 0.84 -0.25 -2.68
N MET A 56 -0.49 -0.20 -2.54
CA MET A 56 -1.44 -0.50 -3.62
C MET A 56 -1.26 0.46 -4.82
N ALA A 57 -1.16 1.75 -4.55
CA ALA A 57 -0.93 2.77 -5.57
C ALA A 57 0.42 2.56 -6.28
N THR A 58 1.46 2.15 -5.57
CA THR A 58 2.77 1.84 -6.16
C THR A 58 2.69 0.65 -7.10
N LEU A 59 1.94 -0.40 -6.74
CA LEU A 59 1.72 -1.55 -7.61
C LEU A 59 0.93 -1.16 -8.87
N ASN A 60 -0.13 -0.36 -8.71
CA ASN A 60 -0.94 0.11 -9.83
C ASN A 60 -0.13 1.00 -10.80
N TYR A 61 0.64 1.95 -10.26
CA TYR A 61 1.52 2.81 -11.05
C TYR A 61 2.57 2.02 -11.83
N ARG A 62 3.20 1.02 -11.20
CA ARG A 62 4.17 0.13 -11.87
C ARG A 62 3.51 -0.70 -12.97
N ARG A 63 2.30 -1.24 -12.73
CA ARG A 63 1.55 -2.00 -13.75
C ARG A 63 1.20 -1.13 -14.96
N ALA A 64 0.68 0.08 -14.73
CA ALA A 64 0.38 1.02 -15.81
C ALA A 64 1.63 1.40 -16.61
N THR A 65 2.74 1.67 -15.92
CA THR A 65 4.03 1.98 -16.56
C THR A 65 4.55 0.77 -17.34
N SER A 66 4.50 -0.44 -16.76
CA SER A 66 4.94 -1.67 -17.44
C SER A 66 4.09 -1.99 -18.65
N GLN A 67 2.78 -1.77 -18.61
CA GLN A 67 1.90 -1.98 -19.75
C GLN A 67 2.26 -1.02 -20.89
N SER A 68 2.46 0.27 -20.57
CA SER A 68 2.93 1.25 -21.55
C SER A 68 4.33 0.94 -22.12
N LEU A 69 5.21 0.31 -21.35
CA LEU A 69 6.53 -0.13 -21.79
C LEU A 69 6.51 -1.51 -22.48
N THR A 70 5.48 -2.33 -22.28
CA THR A 70 5.35 -3.59 -23.03
C THR A 70 5.01 -3.30 -24.49
N ASP A 71 4.29 -2.20 -24.75
CA ASP A 71 4.09 -1.66 -26.10
C ASP A 71 5.36 -0.98 -26.69
N MET A 72 6.37 -0.69 -25.86
CA MET A 72 7.69 -0.17 -26.24
C MET A 72 8.79 -1.00 -25.55
N SER A 73 8.97 -2.24 -26.03
CA SER A 73 9.86 -3.27 -25.50
C SER A 73 11.16 -2.75 -24.87
N GLU A 74 11.27 -2.81 -23.54
CA GLU A 74 12.56 -2.93 -22.84
C GLU A 74 12.39 -3.47 -21.40
N SER A 75 13.28 -4.38 -21.04
CA SER A 75 13.30 -5.15 -19.80
C SER A 75 13.50 -4.28 -18.56
N TYR A 76 12.48 -4.20 -17.68
CA TYR A 76 12.64 -3.63 -16.35
C TYR A 76 12.59 -4.71 -15.28
N ASN A 77 13.54 -4.65 -14.34
CA ASN A 77 13.68 -5.58 -13.22
C ASN A 77 12.36 -5.70 -12.45
N ALA A 78 11.77 -6.89 -12.49
CA ALA A 78 10.57 -7.20 -11.71
C ALA A 78 10.85 -7.04 -10.21
N PRO A 79 9.89 -6.56 -9.42
CA PRO A 79 10.06 -6.42 -7.98
C PRO A 79 10.39 -7.77 -7.34
N GLN A 80 11.47 -7.81 -6.55
CA GLN A 80 11.81 -8.95 -5.70
C GLN A 80 10.87 -8.95 -4.48
N GLY A 81 9.83 -9.79 -4.51
CA GLY A 81 8.93 -10.04 -3.37
C GLY A 81 7.48 -10.22 -3.77
N ASP A 82 6.76 -11.12 -3.09
CA ASP A 82 5.34 -11.37 -3.29
C ASP A 82 4.47 -10.56 -2.33
N GLY A 83 3.30 -10.14 -2.80
CA GLY A 83 2.30 -9.43 -1.98
C GLY A 83 2.85 -8.18 -1.30
N LEU A 84 2.61 -8.04 0.02
CA LEU A 84 3.04 -6.89 0.83
C LEU A 84 4.56 -6.69 0.87
N SER A 85 5.35 -7.72 0.61
CA SER A 85 6.82 -7.61 0.61
C SER A 85 7.40 -6.93 -0.63
N SER A 86 6.61 -6.78 -1.70
CA SER A 86 7.04 -6.26 -3.01
C SER A 86 7.36 -4.75 -3.05
N THR A 87 7.07 -4.02 -1.97
CA THR A 87 7.38 -2.59 -1.83
C THR A 87 7.79 -2.28 -0.39
N GLU A 88 8.60 -1.24 -0.21
CA GLU A 88 8.94 -0.71 1.12
C GLU A 88 7.70 -0.32 1.95
N TYR A 89 6.64 0.20 1.32
CA TYR A 89 5.42 0.60 2.02
C TYR A 89 4.64 -0.58 2.57
N GLY A 90 4.55 -1.67 1.80
CA GLY A 90 3.92 -2.90 2.25
C GLY A 90 4.73 -3.61 3.35
N GLN A 91 6.06 -3.53 3.30
CA GLN A 91 6.93 -4.01 4.39
C GLN A 91 6.70 -3.23 5.69
N GLU A 92 6.60 -1.90 5.58
CA GLU A 92 6.32 -1.06 6.74
C GLU A 92 4.89 -1.26 7.27
N TYR A 93 3.91 -1.45 6.38
CA TYR A 93 2.56 -1.87 6.75
C TYR A 93 2.57 -3.15 7.59
N MET A 94 3.27 -4.21 7.14
CA MET A 94 3.39 -5.47 7.89
C MET A 94 4.03 -5.26 9.27
N ARG A 95 5.04 -4.39 9.37
CA ARG A 95 5.70 -4.07 10.64
C ARG A 95 4.73 -3.37 11.60
N LEU A 96 3.96 -2.41 11.10
CA LEU A 96 2.97 -1.66 11.87
C LEU A 96 1.80 -2.55 12.30
N GLU A 97 1.30 -3.39 11.40
CA GLU A 97 0.19 -4.31 11.66
C GLU A 97 0.56 -5.30 12.77
N LYS A 98 1.74 -5.92 12.67
CA LYS A 98 2.27 -6.81 13.73
C LYS A 98 2.41 -6.08 15.07
N LYS A 99 2.87 -4.82 15.05
CA LYS A 99 3.01 -4.01 16.26
C LYS A 99 1.64 -3.68 16.86
N ALA A 100 0.66 -3.35 16.04
CA ALA A 100 -0.68 -2.94 16.46
C ALA A 100 -1.52 -4.11 17.01
N LEU A 101 -1.38 -5.31 16.42
CA LEU A 101 -2.08 -6.52 16.86
C LEU A 101 -1.37 -7.26 18.02
N GLY A 102 -0.10 -6.93 18.30
CA GLY A 102 0.70 -7.55 19.34
C GLY A 102 1.13 -9.00 19.01
N PRO A 103 1.89 -9.65 19.92
CA PRO A 103 2.46 -10.99 19.70
C PRO A 103 1.45 -12.14 19.55
N GLY A 104 0.13 -11.87 19.65
CA GLY A 104 -0.94 -12.85 19.45
C GLY A 104 -1.70 -12.74 18.11
N GLY A 105 -1.38 -11.77 17.26
CA GLY A 105 -2.13 -11.50 16.02
C GLY A 105 -1.74 -12.36 14.80
N LEU A 106 -0.64 -13.12 14.88
CA LEU A 106 -0.24 -14.04 13.82
C LEU A 106 -0.85 -15.42 14.10
N GLY A 107 -2.09 -15.60 13.64
CA GLY A 107 -2.56 -16.93 13.28
C GLY A 107 -1.65 -17.47 12.18
N LEU A 108 -0.66 -18.26 12.58
CA LEU A 108 0.17 -19.08 11.72
C LEU A 108 -0.73 -19.90 10.79
N VAL A 109 -0.83 -19.50 9.52
CA VAL A 109 -1.10 -20.45 8.45
C VAL A 109 0.25 -21.00 8.03
N VAL A 110 0.61 -22.14 8.61
CA VAL A 110 1.65 -23.02 8.07
C VAL A 110 0.97 -23.83 6.97
N ILE A 111 1.42 -23.67 5.72
CA ILE A 111 1.16 -24.61 4.63
C ILE A 111 2.43 -25.43 4.45
#